data_AF-A0A9K3MYN9-F1
#
_entry.id   AF-A0A9K3MYN9-F1
#
_cell.length_a   1.000
_cell.length_b   1.000
_cell.length_c   1.000
_cell.angle_alpha   90.00
_cell.angle_beta   90.00
_cell.angle_gamma   90.00
#
_symmetry.space_group_name_H-M   'P 1'
#
loop_
_entity.id
_entity.type
_entity.pdbx_description
1 polymer ?
#
loop_
_entity_poly.entity_id
_entity_poly.type
_entity_poly.pdbx_seq_one_letter_code
_entity_poly.pdbx_strand_id
1 'polypeptide(L)'
;MSSSSTSAVIRKPKVFKVDLEGNLYCHHDVVAVLRVACRKSERHGQEFYGCSHWPRGDCKFFLWKEDVDKMFVERSYGTSTQVTFKDLKIKNLELHNMLLIEENMNLKAMRFDTKTKSKTPYLLTFVIAIVILLYLCI
;
A
#
# COMPACT_ATOMS: atom_id res chain seq x y z
N MET A 1 -29.99 44.52 -21.08
CA MET A 1 -28.76 43.77 -21.38
C MET A 1 -28.29 43.16 -20.07
N SER A 2 -28.62 41.89 -19.83
CA SER A 2 -28.44 41.26 -18.53
C SER A 2 -27.06 40.64 -18.44
N SER A 3 -26.29 41.15 -17.49
CA SER A 3 -24.98 40.69 -17.04
C SER A 3 -25.05 39.30 -16.43
N SER A 4 -24.17 38.40 -16.86
CA SER A 4 -23.89 37.14 -16.14
C SER A 4 -22.39 36.91 -16.07
N SER A 5 -21.80 37.53 -15.05
CA SER A 5 -20.46 37.21 -14.55
C SER A 5 -20.52 35.81 -13.92
N THR A 6 -20.19 34.76 -14.68
CA THR A 6 -19.99 33.43 -14.10
C THR A 6 -18.63 33.40 -13.43
N SER A 7 -18.60 33.76 -12.14
CA SER A 7 -17.48 33.49 -11.25
C SER A 7 -17.09 32.02 -11.38
N ALA A 8 -15.89 31.76 -11.88
CA ALA A 8 -15.29 30.44 -11.89
C ALA A 8 -15.09 29.98 -10.44
N VAL A 9 -16.10 29.31 -9.89
CA VAL A 9 -16.00 28.63 -8.60
C VAL A 9 -14.86 27.63 -8.75
N ILE A 10 -13.74 27.89 -8.06
CA ILE A 10 -12.62 26.95 -7.92
C ILE A 10 -13.17 25.74 -7.16
N ARG A 11 -13.78 24.79 -7.88
CA ARG A 11 -14.24 23.53 -7.31
C ARG A 11 -13.00 22.71 -7.00
N LYS A 12 -12.54 22.75 -5.74
CA LYS A 12 -11.51 21.83 -5.26
C LYS A 12 -11.98 20.40 -5.58
N PRO A 13 -11.27 19.63 -6.42
CA PRO A 13 -11.72 18.30 -6.77
C PRO A 13 -11.75 17.43 -5.52
N LYS A 14 -12.84 16.69 -5.28
CA LYS A 14 -12.90 15.80 -4.12
C LYS A 14 -12.23 14.48 -4.49
N VAL A 15 -10.91 14.42 -4.32
CA VAL A 15 -10.16 13.17 -4.48
C VAL A 15 -10.51 12.25 -3.31
N PHE A 16 -11.06 11.08 -3.62
CA PHE A 16 -11.56 10.14 -2.61
C PHE A 16 -10.43 9.31 -2.01
N LYS A 17 -9.52 8.80 -2.84
CA LYS A 17 -8.41 7.91 -2.45
C LYS A 17 -7.29 7.94 -3.48
N VAL A 18 -6.05 7.98 -2.99
CA VAL A 18 -4.80 7.89 -3.77
C VAL A 18 -3.87 6.93 -3.05
N ASP A 19 -3.20 6.04 -3.78
CA ASP A 19 -2.20 5.13 -3.19
C ASP A 19 -0.77 5.71 -3.24
N LEU A 20 0.19 4.88 -2.83
CA LEU A 20 1.61 5.21 -2.86
C LEU A 20 2.22 5.06 -4.27
N GLU A 21 1.42 4.99 -5.31
CA GLU A 21 1.89 4.95 -6.68
C GLU A 21 1.32 6.14 -7.46
N GLY A 22 0.51 6.98 -6.79
CA GLY A 22 -0.20 8.09 -7.40
C GLY A 22 -1.45 7.65 -8.16
N ASN A 23 -1.89 6.40 -8.01
CA ASN A 23 -3.11 5.93 -8.64
C ASN A 23 -4.32 6.52 -7.93
N LEU A 24 -5.25 7.08 -8.70
CA LEU A 24 -6.54 7.54 -8.21
C LEU A 24 -7.53 6.39 -8.20
N TYR A 25 -8.39 6.35 -7.19
CA TYR A 25 -9.45 5.35 -7.10
C TYR A 25 -10.81 6.01 -7.30
N CYS A 26 -11.68 5.34 -8.06
CA CYS A 26 -13.07 5.75 -8.23
C CYS A 26 -13.94 5.26 -7.04
N HIS A 27 -15.24 5.57 -7.03
CA HIS A 27 -16.13 5.18 -5.92
C HIS A 27 -16.40 3.67 -5.78
N HIS A 28 -15.92 2.83 -6.71
CA HIS A 28 -15.94 1.37 -6.56
C HIS A 28 -14.67 0.83 -5.90
N ASP A 29 -13.79 1.71 -5.39
CA ASP A 29 -12.46 1.34 -4.87
C ASP A 29 -11.57 0.60 -5.88
N VAL A 30 -11.81 0.83 -7.18
CA VAL A 30 -10.94 0.37 -8.27
C VAL A 30 -10.20 1.54 -8.90
N VAL A 31 -9.01 1.26 -9.43
CA VAL A 31 -8.14 2.27 -10.07
C VAL A 31 -8.88 2.96 -11.22
N ALA A 32 -8.90 4.29 -11.18
CA ALA A 32 -9.46 5.14 -12.21
C ALA A 32 -8.55 5.15 -13.43
N VAL A 33 -9.16 5.10 -14.62
CA VAL A 33 -8.46 4.98 -15.89
C VAL A 33 -8.36 6.37 -16.54
N LEU A 34 -7.18 6.69 -17.07
CA LEU A 34 -6.96 7.90 -17.85
C LEU A 34 -7.59 7.76 -19.24
N ARG A 35 -8.37 8.76 -19.65
CA ARG A 35 -9.10 8.81 -20.92
C ARG A 35 -8.96 10.20 -21.54
N VAL A 36 -9.17 10.29 -22.85
CA VAL A 36 -9.10 11.55 -23.60
C VAL A 36 -10.51 12.01 -23.97
N ALA A 37 -10.80 13.28 -23.76
CA ALA A 37 -12.09 13.88 -24.09
C ALA A 37 -12.32 13.93 -25.62
N CYS A 38 -13.47 13.40 -26.04
CA CYS A 38 -13.86 13.32 -27.45
C CYS A 38 -14.16 14.70 -28.06
N ARG A 39 -14.23 14.77 -29.39
CA ARG A 39 -14.45 16.00 -30.21
C ARG A 39 -15.71 16.78 -29.86
N LYS A 40 -16.68 16.15 -29.18
CA LYS A 40 -17.94 16.79 -28.75
C LYS A 40 -17.80 17.56 -27.42
N SER A 41 -16.67 17.44 -26.73
CA SER A 41 -16.38 18.18 -25.50
C SER A 41 -15.78 19.55 -25.84
N GLU A 42 -16.15 20.58 -25.07
CA GLU A 42 -15.46 21.88 -25.07
C GLU A 42 -13.95 21.73 -24.78
N ARG A 43 -13.62 20.75 -23.93
CA ARG A 43 -12.27 20.36 -23.53
C ARG A 43 -11.72 19.22 -24.38
N HIS A 44 -11.98 19.24 -25.69
CA HIS A 44 -11.52 18.18 -26.59
C HIS A 44 -9.99 17.99 -26.52
N GLY A 45 -9.55 16.74 -26.44
CA GLY A 45 -8.12 16.39 -26.40
C GLY A 45 -7.52 16.44 -25.00
N GLN A 46 -8.22 17.00 -24.01
CA GLN A 46 -7.77 16.97 -22.61
C GLN A 46 -7.99 15.59 -21.98
N GLU A 47 -7.11 15.26 -21.04
CA GLU A 47 -7.13 13.98 -20.32
C GLU A 47 -7.93 14.08 -19.02
N PHE A 48 -8.68 13.03 -18.71
CA PHE A 48 -9.46 12.91 -17.49
C PHE A 48 -9.38 11.49 -16.92
N TYR A 49 -9.47 11.39 -15.60
CA TYR A 49 -9.63 10.13 -14.89
C TYR A 49 -11.12 9.78 -14.82
N GLY A 50 -11.46 8.57 -15.23
CA GLY A 50 -12.81 8.03 -15.18
C GLY A 50 -12.87 6.63 -14.57
N CYS A 51 -14.08 6.19 -14.20
CA CYS A 51 -14.31 4.82 -13.73
C CYS A 51 -13.89 3.79 -14.80
N SER A 52 -13.23 2.71 -14.38
CA SER A 52 -12.85 1.59 -15.25
C SER A 52 -14.07 0.88 -15.86
N HIS A 53 -15.17 0.78 -15.12
CA HIS A 53 -16.43 0.16 -15.56
C HIS A 53 -17.23 0.99 -16.58
N TRP A 54 -16.75 2.14 -17.03
CA TRP A 54 -17.46 2.92 -18.05
C TRP A 54 -17.49 2.19 -19.41
N PRO A 55 -18.61 2.18 -20.16
CA PRO A 55 -19.85 2.95 -19.91
C PRO A 55 -20.94 2.21 -19.13
N ARG A 56 -20.81 0.90 -18.89
CA ARG A 56 -21.86 0.08 -18.25
C ARG A 56 -21.46 -0.26 -16.82
N GLY A 57 -22.12 0.35 -15.85
CA GLY A 57 -21.85 0.15 -14.42
C GLY A 57 -20.79 1.10 -13.87
N ASP A 58 -20.68 2.31 -14.41
CA ASP A 58 -19.78 3.33 -13.90
C ASP A 58 -20.37 4.07 -12.68
N CYS A 59 -19.52 4.39 -11.71
CA CYS A 59 -19.91 5.18 -10.53
C CYS A 59 -19.91 6.70 -10.77
N LYS A 60 -19.91 7.12 -12.06
CA LYS A 60 -19.84 8.53 -12.49
C LYS A 60 -18.62 9.30 -11.95
N PHE A 61 -17.59 8.61 -11.49
CA PHE A 61 -16.33 9.21 -11.10
C PHE A 61 -15.68 9.90 -12.32
N PHE A 62 -15.32 11.16 -12.14
CA PHE A 62 -14.73 12.00 -13.16
C PHE A 62 -13.85 13.08 -12.52
N LEU A 63 -12.60 13.20 -12.98
CA LEU A 63 -11.67 14.25 -12.59
C LEU A 63 -10.79 14.64 -13.78
N TRP A 64 -10.63 15.94 -14.05
CA TRP A 64 -9.65 16.39 -15.04
C TRP A 64 -8.23 16.15 -14.52
N LYS A 65 -7.34 15.67 -15.39
CA LYS A 65 -5.94 15.43 -15.03
C LYS A 65 -5.27 16.73 -14.56
N GLU A 66 -5.53 17.83 -15.26
CA GLU A 66 -5.02 19.17 -14.93
C GLU A 66 -5.38 19.62 -13.51
N ASP A 67 -6.59 19.28 -13.05
CA ASP A 67 -7.03 19.67 -11.72
C ASP A 67 -6.36 18.81 -10.65
N VAL A 68 -6.16 17.52 -10.92
CA VAL A 68 -5.42 16.59 -10.06
C VAL A 68 -3.96 17.02 -9.92
N ASP A 69 -3.30 17.35 -11.04
CA ASP A 69 -1.90 17.79 -11.05
C ASP A 69 -1.71 19.03 -10.17
N LYS A 70 -2.64 20.00 -10.24
CA LYS A 70 -2.63 21.20 -9.39
C LYS A 70 -2.77 20.87 -7.90
N MET A 71 -3.55 19.85 -7.53
CA MET A 71 -3.71 19.47 -6.12
C MET A 71 -2.41 18.96 -5.49
N PHE A 72 -1.60 18.22 -6.26
CA PHE A 72 -0.30 17.75 -5.80
C PHE A 72 0.74 18.89 -5.76
N VAL A 73 0.63 19.84 -6.67
CA VAL A 73 1.49 21.02 -6.73
C VAL A 73 1.18 22.00 -5.58
N GLU A 74 -0.08 22.36 -5.34
CA GLU A 74 -0.47 23.30 -4.26
C GLU A 74 -0.12 22.81 -2.85
N ARG A 75 -0.13 21.49 -2.61
CA ARG A 75 0.25 20.92 -1.31
C ARG A 75 1.73 21.11 -0.98
N SER A 76 2.58 21.37 -1.97
CA SER A 76 4.02 21.57 -1.77
C SER A 76 4.40 22.95 -1.22
N TYR A 77 3.53 23.95 -1.35
CA TYR A 77 3.82 25.34 -0.95
C TYR A 77 3.14 25.78 0.35
N GLY A 78 2.15 25.02 0.85
CA GLY A 78 1.28 25.46 1.96
C GLY A 78 1.49 24.77 3.31
N THR A 79 2.38 23.78 3.43
CA THR A 79 2.61 23.07 4.72
C THR A 79 4.09 22.84 4.93
N SER A 80 4.64 23.42 6.00
CA SER A 80 6.08 23.44 6.38
C SER A 80 6.70 22.08 6.73
N THR A 81 6.08 20.98 6.34
CA THR A 81 6.65 19.64 6.40
C THR A 81 6.49 19.02 5.01
N GLN A 82 7.47 19.24 4.15
CA GLN A 82 7.58 18.53 2.87
C GLN A 82 7.89 17.06 3.15
N VAL A 83 6.90 16.29 3.60
CA VAL A 83 6.97 14.83 3.51
C VAL A 83 6.65 14.52 2.06
N THR A 84 7.68 14.25 1.27
CA THR A 84 7.50 13.91 -0.13
C THR A 84 6.88 12.53 -0.24
N PHE A 85 6.19 12.29 -1.35
CA PHE A 85 5.68 10.98 -1.68
C PHE A 85 6.78 9.88 -1.62
N LYS A 86 8.01 10.24 -1.99
CA LYS A 86 9.20 9.36 -1.88
C LYS A 86 9.52 9.01 -0.42
N ASP A 87 9.43 9.96 0.50
CA ASP A 87 9.73 9.74 1.92
C ASP A 87 8.73 8.77 2.57
N LEU A 88 7.45 8.85 2.18
CA LEU A 88 6.42 7.91 2.61
C LEU A 88 6.70 6.49 2.11
N LYS A 89 7.13 6.37 0.85
CA LYS A 89 7.50 5.07 0.26
C LYS A 89 8.71 4.46 0.96
N ILE A 90 9.72 5.27 1.28
CA ILE A 90 10.91 4.83 2.01
C ILE A 90 10.51 4.32 3.40
N LYS A 91 9.74 5.10 4.17
CA LYS A 91 9.28 4.68 5.51
C LYS A 91 8.44 3.41 5.49
N ASN A 92 7.57 3.26 4.49
CA ASN A 92 6.78 2.04 4.34
C ASN A 92 7.67 0.82 4.10
N LEU A 93 8.68 0.96 3.23
CA LEU A 93 9.63 -0.11 2.93
C LEU A 93 10.51 -0.45 4.15
N GLU A 94 10.97 0.56 4.88
CA GLU A 94 11.73 0.38 6.13
C GLU A 94 10.92 -0.40 7.16
N LEU A 95 9.65 -0.05 7.35
CA LEU A 95 8.75 -0.75 8.25
C LEU A 95 8.56 -2.22 7.83
N HIS A 96 8.38 -2.48 6.53
CA HIS A 96 8.19 -3.84 6.03
C HIS A 96 9.45 -4.70 6.25
N ASN A 97 10.64 -4.14 5.99
CA ASN A 97 11.91 -4.81 6.25
C ASN A 97 12.11 -5.11 7.74
N MET A 98 11.72 -4.20 8.64
CA MET A 98 11.82 -4.40 10.08
C MET A 98 10.99 -5.60 10.55
N LEU A 99 9.73 -5.67 10.10
CA LEU A 99 8.81 -6.77 10.44
C LEU A 99 9.34 -8.12 9.93
N LEU A 100 9.88 -8.14 8.71
CA LEU A 100 10.48 -9.34 8.14
C LEU A 100 11.72 -9.80 8.90
N ILE A 101 12.54 -8.87 9.41
CA ILE A 101 13.70 -9.20 10.24
C ILE A 101 13.25 -9.80 11.57
N GLU A 102 12.26 -9.20 12.23
CA GLU A 102 11.70 -9.70 13.49
C GLU A 102 11.12 -11.12 13.34
N GLU A 103 10.31 -11.35 12.30
CA GLU A 103 9.73 -12.66 12.02
C GLU A 103 10.84 -13.70 11.75
N ASN A 104 11.86 -13.35 10.95
CA ASN A 104 13.00 -14.24 10.71
C ASN A 104 13.77 -14.59 11.98
N MET A 105 13.93 -13.63 12.90
CA MET A 105 14.58 -13.87 14.20
C MET A 105 13.75 -14.82 15.06
N ASN A 106 12.42 -14.62 15.10
CA ASN A 106 11.50 -15.48 15.83
C ASN A 106 11.49 -16.92 15.28
N LEU A 107 11.43 -17.07 13.95
CA LEU A 107 11.51 -18.38 13.29
C LEU A 107 12.83 -19.11 13.58
N LYS A 108 13.96 -18.38 13.60
CA LYS A 108 15.27 -18.95 13.97
C LYS A 108 15.31 -19.41 15.43
N ALA A 109 14.73 -18.64 16.35
CA ALA A 109 14.61 -19.04 17.76
C ALA A 109 13.79 -20.32 17.92
N MET A 110 12.61 -20.39 17.30
CA MET A 110 11.75 -21.59 17.32
C MET A 110 12.45 -22.82 16.71
N ARG A 111 13.21 -22.66 15.63
CA ARG A 111 14.01 -23.74 15.03
C ARG A 111 15.14 -24.23 15.93
N PHE A 112 15.75 -23.33 16.70
CA PHE A 112 16.79 -23.71 17.65
C PHE A 112 16.20 -24.51 18.82
N ASP A 113 15.12 -24.03 19.41
CA ASP A 113 14.45 -24.68 20.55
C ASP A 113 13.89 -26.07 20.21
N THR A 114 13.33 -26.24 19.01
CA THR A 114 12.86 -27.55 18.54
C THR A 114 14.00 -28.54 18.35
N LYS A 115 15.15 -28.09 17.83
CA LYS A 115 16.33 -28.94 17.62
C LYS A 115 17.01 -29.34 18.93
N THR A 116 17.04 -28.45 19.93
CA THR A 116 17.60 -28.75 21.25
C THR A 116 16.68 -29.69 22.03
N LYS A 117 15.37 -29.42 22.04
CA LYS A 117 14.34 -30.26 22.69
C LYS A 117 14.22 -31.65 22.07
N SER A 118 14.50 -31.79 20.77
CA SER A 118 14.55 -33.10 20.11
C SER A 118 15.71 -33.95 20.64
N LYS A 119 16.90 -33.39 20.89
CA LYS A 119 18.11 -34.18 21.17
C LYS A 119 18.28 -34.57 22.64
N THR A 120 17.83 -33.73 23.56
CA THR A 120 17.92 -33.97 25.00
C THR A 120 17.22 -35.25 25.49
N PRO A 121 16.00 -35.61 25.08
CA PRO A 121 15.34 -36.82 25.57
C PRO A 121 16.04 -38.10 25.09
N TYR A 122 16.55 -38.13 23.84
CA TYR A 122 17.27 -39.31 23.33
C TYR A 122 18.62 -39.54 24.02
N LEU A 123 19.34 -38.46 24.37
CA LEU A 123 20.59 -38.59 25.12
C LEU A 123 20.33 -39.09 26.54
N LEU A 124 19.29 -38.58 27.21
CA LEU A 124 18.92 -38.99 28.56
C LEU A 124 18.49 -40.47 28.62
N THR A 125 17.69 -40.93 27.65
CA THR A 125 17.27 -42.33 27.57
C THR A 125 18.45 -43.26 27.28
N PHE A 126 19.39 -42.85 26.41
CA PHE A 126 20.57 -43.65 26.10
C PHE A 126 21.50 -43.81 27.31
N VAL A 127 21.71 -42.75 28.09
CA VAL A 127 22.51 -42.80 29.33
C VAL A 127 21.85 -43.71 30.37
N ILE A 128 20.54 -43.60 30.57
CA ILE A 128 19.80 -44.48 31.51
C ILE A 128 19.91 -45.95 31.10
N ALA A 129 19.76 -46.24 29.81
CA ALA A 129 19.88 -47.61 29.30
C ALA A 129 21.27 -48.22 29.54
N ILE A 130 22.34 -47.43 29.36
CA ILE A 130 23.72 -47.86 29.65
C ILE A 130 23.89 -48.17 31.15
N VAL A 131 23.39 -47.30 32.04
CA VAL A 131 23.49 -47.50 33.49
C VAL A 131 22.77 -48.79 33.91
N ILE A 132 21.58 -49.05 33.36
CA ILE A 132 20.83 -50.28 33.64
C ILE A 132 21.59 -51.52 33.16
N LEU A 133 22.15 -51.49 31.95
CA LEU A 133 22.97 -52.58 31.41
C LEU A 133 24.18 -52.89 32.30
N LEU A 134 24.89 -51.87 32.76
CA LEU A 134 26.03 -52.03 33.65
C LEU A 134 25.63 -52.65 35.00
N TYR A 135 24.47 -52.29 35.54
CA TYR A 135 23.94 -52.86 36.79
C TYR A 135 23.50 -54.32 36.65
N LEU A 136 23.03 -54.73 35.48
CA LEU A 136 22.61 -56.11 35.22
C LEU A 136 23.78 -57.05 34.86
N CYS A 137 24.95 -56.48 34.55
CA CYS A 137 26.17 -57.24 34.23
C CYS A 137 27.14 -57.41 35.43
N ILE A 138 26.81 -56.86 36.60
CA ILE A 138 27.53 -57.04 37.89
C ILE A 138 26.75 -58.00 38.76
#